data_AF-A0A0G8MBJ6-F1
#
_entry.id   AF-A0A0G8MBJ6-F1
#
_cell.length_a   1.000
_cell.length_b   1.000
_cell.length_c   1.000
_cell.angle_alpha   90.00
_cell.angle_beta   90.00
_cell.angle_gamma   90.00
#
_symmetry.space_group_name_H-M   'P 1'
#
loop_
_entity.id
_entity.type
_entity.pdbx_description
1 polymer ?
#
loop_
_entity_poly.entity_id
_entity_poly.type
_entity_poly.pdbx_seq_one_letter_code
_entity_poly.pdbx_strand_id
1 'polypeptide(L)'
;MDSQSHSSAQAQPGRKEPGPYTVTVYLAAPGTTVRDEKGHGHPSSAGHAYFMISDGEHKNGYGFSPIKTGVIGAGHVVRDEYKTYQNPSYSYTLEITKEQHEKLKEYGEAGVRGDDSRFGLYYNGFSNSCIDYVWGGLRDAGLRPKLEKPDPSFDGTIKVLPNIDALKSIPKPFPDSKLNSSHENPLPKNQGPLQKLLTEVEGEPERGQASALSRESQQLFDRMRSDLPANVTDGQVMSAMVAARESGIHQLQQVRDVVLHEEKIFVMGTTPGFRAMVDLNQPQQSIEEGLARSQQIDARVAEQTRQETQQREAATQTAGGPQMG
;
A
#
# COMPACT_ATOMS: atom_id res chain seq x y z
N MET A 1 59.44 43.81 6.20
CA MET A 1 59.39 42.34 6.27
C MET A 1 58.19 41.98 7.12
N ASP A 2 57.58 40.84 6.83
CA ASP A 2 56.42 40.21 7.50
C ASP A 2 55.06 40.51 6.88
N SER A 3 54.86 39.77 5.79
CA SER A 3 53.63 39.56 5.05
C SER A 3 52.61 38.75 5.86
N GLN A 4 51.36 39.17 5.75
CA GLN A 4 50.16 38.48 6.23
C GLN A 4 50.03 37.09 5.61
N SER A 5 49.88 36.07 6.45
CA SER A 5 49.52 34.71 6.09
C SER A 5 47.99 34.59 5.96
N HIS A 6 47.46 34.82 4.76
CA HIS A 6 46.15 34.30 4.38
C HIS A 6 46.32 32.90 3.79
N SER A 7 46.00 31.89 4.60
CA SER A 7 45.88 30.51 4.15
C SER A 7 44.54 30.36 3.43
N SER A 8 44.56 30.55 2.11
CA SER A 8 43.48 30.19 1.21
C SER A 8 43.47 28.66 1.11
N ALA A 9 42.53 28.00 1.79
CA ALA A 9 42.26 26.58 1.59
C ALA A 9 41.81 26.39 0.13
N GLN A 10 42.73 25.93 -0.72
CA GLN A 10 42.49 25.56 -2.10
C GLN A 10 41.50 24.40 -2.14
N ALA A 11 40.34 24.63 -2.76
CA ALA A 11 39.42 23.58 -3.16
C ALA A 11 40.15 22.59 -4.07
N GLN A 12 40.13 21.31 -3.70
CA GLN A 12 40.72 20.24 -4.51
C GLN A 12 39.96 20.10 -5.84
N PRO A 13 40.63 20.18 -7.00
CA PRO A 13 39.99 19.95 -8.29
C PRO A 13 39.93 18.43 -8.54
N GLY A 14 38.73 17.89 -8.83
CA GLY A 14 38.63 16.61 -9.55
C GLY A 14 37.78 15.49 -8.96
N ARG A 15 37.00 15.67 -7.89
CA ARG A 15 35.92 14.71 -7.63
C ARG A 15 34.79 15.02 -8.61
N LYS A 16 34.54 14.11 -9.57
CA LYS A 16 33.25 14.10 -10.27
C LYS A 16 32.18 14.04 -9.18
N GLU A 17 31.22 14.95 -9.21
CA GLU A 17 30.02 14.78 -8.38
C GLU A 17 29.44 13.39 -8.68
N PRO A 18 29.09 12.59 -7.66
CA PRO A 18 28.46 11.30 -7.88
C PRO A 18 27.24 11.48 -8.79
N GLY A 19 26.99 10.48 -9.62
CA GLY A 19 26.01 10.48 -10.69
C GLY A 19 26.52 9.74 -11.93
N PRO A 20 25.62 9.38 -12.86
CA PRO A 20 24.18 9.62 -12.86
C PRO A 20 23.42 8.80 -11.80
N TYR A 21 22.31 9.36 -11.29
CA TYR A 21 21.51 8.73 -10.23
C TYR A 21 20.37 7.92 -10.84
N THR A 22 20.11 6.73 -10.29
CA THR A 22 18.99 5.89 -10.75
C THR A 22 18.20 5.32 -9.58
N VAL A 23 16.93 5.01 -9.86
CA VAL A 23 16.13 4.08 -9.08
C VAL A 23 15.73 2.91 -9.96
N THR A 24 15.87 1.69 -9.45
CA THR A 24 15.36 0.47 -10.06
C THR A 24 14.30 -0.14 -9.13
N VAL A 25 13.06 -0.23 -9.60
CA VAL A 25 11.98 -0.94 -8.92
C VAL A 25 11.95 -2.38 -9.42
N TYR A 26 11.88 -3.34 -8.51
CA TYR A 26 11.81 -4.76 -8.80
C TYR A 26 10.46 -5.31 -8.36
N LEU A 27 9.86 -6.13 -9.22
CA LEU A 27 8.64 -6.88 -8.95
C LEU A 27 8.94 -8.36 -9.12
N ALA A 28 9.06 -9.05 -7.99
CA ALA A 28 9.22 -10.50 -7.93
C ALA A 28 7.84 -11.16 -7.90
N ALA A 29 7.54 -12.02 -8.87
CA ALA A 29 6.28 -12.76 -8.87
C ALA A 29 6.22 -13.77 -7.72
N PRO A 30 5.01 -14.17 -7.30
CA PRO A 30 4.80 -15.41 -6.56
C PRO A 30 5.61 -16.58 -7.17
N GLY A 31 6.36 -17.27 -6.32
CA GLY A 31 7.25 -18.36 -6.73
C GLY A 31 8.68 -17.93 -7.12
N THR A 32 9.00 -16.63 -7.17
CA THR A 32 10.38 -16.18 -7.39
C THR A 32 11.29 -16.70 -6.28
N THR A 33 12.43 -17.30 -6.65
CA THR A 33 13.38 -17.86 -5.69
C THR A 33 14.09 -16.77 -4.91
N VAL A 34 14.08 -16.89 -3.59
CA VAL A 34 14.84 -16.05 -2.65
C VAL A 34 15.95 -16.92 -2.05
N ARG A 35 17.20 -16.46 -2.15
CA ARG A 35 18.35 -17.14 -1.53
C ARG A 35 18.61 -16.61 -0.13
N ASP A 36 18.79 -17.52 0.82
CA ASP A 36 19.33 -17.18 2.14
C ASP A 36 20.86 -16.99 2.11
N GLU A 37 21.44 -16.56 3.23
CA GLU A 37 22.89 -16.36 3.37
C GLU A 37 23.72 -17.64 3.19
N LYS A 38 23.09 -18.81 3.39
CA LYS A 38 23.72 -20.14 3.22
C LYS A 38 23.60 -20.64 1.78
N GLY A 39 22.95 -19.87 0.90
CA GLY A 39 22.75 -20.19 -0.51
C GLY A 39 21.54 -21.08 -0.80
N HIS A 40 20.74 -21.45 0.21
CA HIS A 40 19.51 -22.21 0.00
C HIS A 40 18.42 -21.32 -0.58
N GLY A 41 17.77 -21.80 -1.64
CA GLY A 41 16.65 -21.11 -2.27
C GLY A 41 15.32 -21.57 -1.71
N HIS A 42 14.44 -20.64 -1.38
CA HIS A 42 13.03 -20.91 -1.13
C HIS A 42 12.15 -20.02 -2.03
N PRO A 43 10.96 -20.48 -2.45
CA PRO A 43 10.08 -19.66 -3.28
C PRO A 43 9.37 -18.59 -2.45
N SER A 44 9.26 -17.38 -2.99
CA SER A 44 8.36 -16.36 -2.43
C SER A 44 6.90 -16.83 -2.52
N SER A 45 6.13 -16.64 -1.44
CA SER A 45 4.73 -17.05 -1.38
C SER A 45 3.84 -16.11 -2.22
N ALA A 46 3.82 -14.82 -1.89
CA ALA A 46 2.96 -13.81 -2.50
C ALA A 46 3.65 -12.96 -3.58
N GLY A 47 4.94 -13.18 -3.81
CA GLY A 47 5.78 -12.24 -4.55
C GLY A 47 6.36 -11.17 -3.62
N HIS A 48 7.04 -10.18 -4.19
CA HIS A 48 7.63 -9.07 -3.44
C HIS A 48 7.86 -7.86 -4.34
N ALA A 49 7.77 -6.66 -3.76
CA ALA A 49 8.12 -5.41 -4.40
C ALA A 49 9.16 -4.67 -3.56
N TYR A 50 10.21 -4.16 -4.20
CA TYR A 50 11.29 -3.44 -3.54
C TYR A 50 11.99 -2.53 -4.54
N PHE A 51 12.78 -1.57 -4.07
CA PHE A 51 13.55 -0.68 -4.95
C PHE A 51 15.02 -0.62 -4.56
N MET A 52 15.86 -0.27 -5.52
CA MET A 52 17.28 0.00 -5.35
C MET A 52 17.60 1.37 -5.91
N ILE A 53 18.38 2.16 -5.19
CA ILE A 53 18.91 3.43 -5.66
C ILE A 53 20.42 3.32 -5.90
N SER A 54 20.90 4.02 -6.91
CA SER A 54 22.30 4.08 -7.29
C SER A 54 22.73 5.52 -7.53
N ASP A 55 23.92 5.89 -7.05
CA ASP A 55 24.59 7.17 -7.35
C ASP A 55 25.72 7.02 -8.39
N GLY A 56 25.79 5.86 -9.03
CA GLY A 56 26.82 5.51 -10.01
C GLY A 56 28.03 4.78 -9.42
N GLU A 57 28.26 4.92 -8.10
CA GLU A 57 29.34 4.23 -7.38
C GLU A 57 28.79 3.23 -6.35
N HIS A 58 27.76 3.63 -5.62
CA HIS A 58 27.11 2.89 -4.55
C HIS A 58 25.68 2.52 -4.93
N LYS A 59 25.24 1.36 -4.43
CA LYS A 59 23.87 0.85 -4.59
C LYS A 59 23.30 0.52 -3.22
N ASN A 60 22.08 0.99 -2.94
CA ASN A 60 21.36 0.70 -1.72
C ASN A 60 19.95 0.22 -2.06
N GLY A 61 19.58 -0.97 -1.58
CA GLY A 61 18.25 -1.55 -1.75
C GLY A 61 17.40 -1.42 -0.50
N TYR A 62 16.10 -1.23 -0.69
CA TYR A 62 15.12 -1.19 0.38
C TYR A 62 13.84 -1.92 -0.04
N GLY A 63 13.41 -2.86 0.79
CA GLY A 63 12.10 -3.50 0.70
C GLY A 63 11.49 -3.63 2.09
N PHE A 64 10.18 -3.87 2.14
CA PHE A 64 9.45 -3.97 3.41
C PHE A 64 8.77 -5.32 3.53
N SER A 65 9.04 -6.03 4.61
CA SER A 65 8.57 -7.39 4.82
C SER A 65 8.23 -7.63 6.29
N PRO A 66 7.42 -8.65 6.61
CA PRO A 66 7.13 -8.99 8.00
C PRO A 66 8.36 -9.68 8.63
N ILE A 67 8.71 -9.31 9.87
CA ILE A 67 9.83 -9.89 10.62
C ILE A 67 9.65 -11.40 10.79
N LYS A 68 8.39 -11.82 11.03
CA LYS A 68 8.00 -13.23 11.05
C LYS A 68 7.17 -13.50 9.79
N THR A 69 7.49 -14.57 9.09
CA THR A 69 6.72 -14.99 7.90
C THR A 69 5.21 -15.02 8.19
N GLY A 70 4.44 -14.33 7.36
CA GLY A 70 3.00 -14.16 7.53
C GLY A 70 2.45 -13.08 6.61
N VAL A 71 1.14 -12.86 6.64
CA VAL A 71 0.48 -11.79 5.86
C VAL A 71 0.28 -10.50 6.66
N ILE A 72 0.42 -10.56 7.99
CA ILE A 72 0.32 -9.44 8.92
C ILE A 72 1.31 -9.60 10.08
N GLY A 73 1.75 -8.50 10.67
CA GLY A 73 2.57 -8.51 11.89
C GLY A 73 3.58 -7.37 11.95
N ALA A 74 4.51 -7.43 12.92
CA ALA A 74 5.62 -6.48 12.95
C ALA A 74 6.43 -6.57 11.65
N GLY A 75 6.60 -5.45 10.97
CA GLY A 75 7.36 -5.33 9.75
C GLY A 75 8.74 -4.72 10.00
N HIS A 76 9.60 -4.84 9.01
CA HIS A 76 10.87 -4.13 8.97
C HIS A 76 11.26 -3.78 7.53
N VAL A 77 12.09 -2.75 7.39
CA VAL A 77 12.72 -2.46 6.12
C VAL A 77 14.02 -3.26 6.02
N VAL A 78 14.12 -4.08 4.99
CA VAL A 78 15.27 -4.94 4.71
C VAL A 78 16.15 -4.26 3.66
N ARG A 79 17.46 -4.30 3.92
CA ARG A 79 18.45 -3.79 2.99
C ARG A 79 18.77 -4.80 1.89
N ASP A 80 19.02 -4.27 0.70
CA ASP A 80 19.68 -4.97 -0.40
C ASP A 80 19.03 -6.31 -0.81
N GLU A 81 17.72 -6.44 -0.67
CA GLU A 81 16.98 -7.66 -1.08
C GLU A 81 17.13 -7.98 -2.58
N TYR A 82 17.54 -7.00 -3.40
CA TYR A 82 17.92 -7.24 -4.79
C TYR A 82 19.11 -8.22 -4.95
N LYS A 83 19.87 -8.49 -3.88
CA LYS A 83 20.95 -9.49 -3.87
C LYS A 83 20.43 -10.91 -3.61
N THR A 84 19.28 -11.06 -2.94
CA THR A 84 18.74 -12.35 -2.51
C THR A 84 17.70 -12.89 -3.50
N TYR A 85 16.82 -12.03 -4.01
CA TYR A 85 15.82 -12.38 -5.01
C TYR A 85 16.46 -12.70 -6.36
N GLN A 86 16.17 -13.88 -6.90
CA GLN A 86 16.75 -14.38 -8.14
C GLN A 86 15.78 -14.18 -9.30
N ASN A 87 16.21 -13.45 -10.34
CA ASN A 87 15.42 -13.21 -11.56
C ASN A 87 13.99 -12.71 -11.26
N PRO A 88 13.83 -11.54 -10.62
CA PRO A 88 12.51 -10.94 -10.45
C PRO A 88 11.82 -10.78 -11.81
N SER A 89 10.51 -11.03 -11.86
CA SER A 89 9.75 -11.08 -13.11
C SER A 89 9.74 -9.76 -13.87
N TYR A 90 9.86 -8.64 -13.16
CA TYR A 90 9.97 -7.33 -13.79
C TYR A 90 10.95 -6.44 -13.04
N SER A 91 11.67 -5.60 -13.78
CA SER A 91 12.44 -4.50 -13.21
C SER A 91 12.32 -3.26 -14.09
N TYR A 92 12.23 -2.09 -13.45
CA TYR A 92 12.11 -0.80 -14.12
C TYR A 92 13.11 0.18 -13.54
N THR A 93 14.03 0.64 -14.38
CA THR A 93 15.06 1.61 -14.01
C THR A 93 14.74 2.97 -14.62
N LEU A 94 14.82 4.00 -13.79
CA LEU A 94 14.71 5.41 -14.18
C LEU A 94 15.99 6.15 -13.80
N GLU A 95 16.48 7.01 -14.69
CA GLU A 95 17.38 8.09 -14.26
C GLU A 95 16.57 9.13 -13.49
N ILE A 96 17.08 9.54 -12.35
CA ILE A 96 16.43 10.45 -11.40
C ILE A 96 17.37 11.60 -11.02
N THR A 97 16.82 12.67 -10.46
CA THR A 97 17.64 13.77 -9.96
C THR A 97 18.34 13.38 -8.65
N LYS A 98 19.40 14.10 -8.31
CA LYS A 98 20.08 13.97 -7.00
C LYS A 98 19.11 14.13 -5.83
N GLU A 99 18.21 15.12 -5.90
CA GLU A 99 17.20 15.36 -4.87
C GLU A 99 16.24 14.17 -4.70
N GLN A 100 15.80 13.57 -5.82
CA GLN A 100 14.94 12.38 -5.77
C GLN A 100 15.66 11.19 -5.15
N HIS A 101 16.93 10.99 -5.51
CA HIS A 101 17.78 9.96 -4.92
C HIS A 101 17.95 10.16 -3.41
N GLU A 102 18.23 11.38 -2.97
CA GLU A 102 18.40 11.72 -1.55
C GLU A 102 17.11 11.46 -0.75
N LYS A 103 15.94 11.81 -1.27
CA LYS A 103 14.64 11.50 -0.63
C LYS A 103 14.39 10.00 -0.52
N LEU A 104 14.63 9.24 -1.59
CA LEU A 104 14.51 7.77 -1.55
C LEU A 104 15.48 7.15 -0.56
N LYS A 105 16.71 7.66 -0.49
CA LYS A 105 17.70 7.21 0.49
C LYS A 105 17.24 7.51 1.90
N GLU A 106 16.81 8.75 2.19
CA GLU A 106 16.34 9.13 3.52
C GLU A 106 15.13 8.30 3.96
N TYR A 107 14.16 8.09 3.07
CA TYR A 107 12.99 7.23 3.30
C TYR A 107 13.40 5.80 3.66
N GLY A 108 14.28 5.19 2.85
CA GLY A 108 14.78 3.84 3.10
C GLY A 108 15.57 3.71 4.40
N GLU A 109 16.48 4.66 4.64
CA GLU A 109 17.31 4.71 5.83
C GLU A 109 16.49 4.93 7.12
N ALA A 110 15.43 5.74 7.06
CA ALA A 110 14.50 5.93 8.17
C ALA A 110 13.83 4.62 8.57
N GLY A 111 13.24 3.91 7.60
CA GLY A 111 12.60 2.63 7.87
C GLY A 111 13.57 1.56 8.40
N VAL A 112 14.83 1.55 7.95
CA VAL A 112 15.87 0.64 8.50
C VAL A 112 16.17 0.94 9.97
N ARG A 113 16.12 2.22 10.39
CA ARG A 113 16.32 2.60 11.79
C ARG A 113 15.11 2.30 12.68
N GLY A 114 14.01 1.81 12.12
CA GLY A 114 12.76 1.61 12.85
C GLY A 114 11.96 2.90 13.04
N ASP A 115 12.24 3.94 12.23
CA ASP A 115 11.48 5.19 12.24
C ASP A 115 10.17 5.02 11.47
N ASP A 116 9.05 5.08 12.18
CA ASP A 116 7.72 4.91 11.62
C ASP A 116 7.06 6.23 11.17
N SER A 117 7.77 7.36 11.27
CA SER A 117 7.19 8.68 10.96
C SER A 117 6.92 8.88 9.47
N ARG A 118 7.66 8.19 8.61
CA ARG A 118 7.53 8.27 7.14
C ARG A 118 6.71 7.11 6.55
N PHE A 119 6.67 5.97 7.23
CA PHE A 119 5.94 4.78 6.83
C PHE A 119 5.70 3.87 8.04
N GLY A 120 4.46 3.41 8.24
CA GLY A 120 4.12 2.56 9.38
C GLY A 120 4.83 1.21 9.31
N LEU A 121 5.47 0.78 10.40
CA LEU A 121 6.25 -0.46 10.42
C LEU A 121 5.45 -1.70 10.86
N TYR A 122 4.12 -1.62 10.83
CA TYR A 122 3.25 -2.78 11.01
C TYR A 122 2.84 -3.34 9.64
N TYR A 123 3.40 -4.48 9.25
CA TYR A 123 3.13 -5.11 7.96
C TYR A 123 1.67 -5.58 7.87
N ASN A 124 0.99 -5.21 6.79
CA ASN A 124 -0.30 -5.74 6.37
C ASN A 124 -0.30 -5.95 4.85
N GLY A 125 -0.39 -7.19 4.39
CA GLY A 125 -0.36 -7.54 2.96
C GLY A 125 -1.46 -6.93 2.09
N PHE A 126 -2.49 -6.30 2.69
CA PHE A 126 -3.60 -5.67 1.98
C PHE A 126 -3.60 -4.14 2.00
N SER A 127 -2.97 -3.51 3.01
CA SER A 127 -3.06 -2.06 3.22
C SER A 127 -1.78 -1.39 3.74
N ASN A 128 -0.73 -2.16 4.05
CA ASN A 128 0.59 -1.64 4.43
C ASN A 128 1.66 -2.70 4.12
N SER A 129 1.86 -2.92 2.83
CA SER A 129 2.62 -4.03 2.25
C SER A 129 3.93 -3.58 1.61
N CYS A 130 4.68 -4.53 1.04
CA CYS A 130 5.85 -4.26 0.23
C CYS A 130 5.56 -3.31 -0.96
N ILE A 131 4.34 -3.36 -1.52
CA ILE A 131 3.91 -2.53 -2.65
C ILE A 131 3.65 -1.10 -2.19
N ASP A 132 2.90 -0.93 -1.09
CA ASP A 132 2.62 0.38 -0.48
C ASP A 132 3.92 1.07 -0.07
N TYR A 133 4.90 0.31 0.44
CA TYR A 133 6.22 0.83 0.80
C TYR A 133 6.98 1.39 -0.40
N VAL A 134 6.96 0.69 -1.55
CA VAL A 134 7.60 1.16 -2.79
C VAL A 134 6.91 2.43 -3.29
N TRP A 135 5.57 2.43 -3.36
CA TRP A 135 4.82 3.61 -3.80
C TRP A 135 4.97 4.79 -2.85
N GLY A 136 5.03 4.55 -1.54
CA GLY A 136 5.33 5.56 -0.53
C GLY A 136 6.67 6.25 -0.78
N GLY A 137 7.74 5.48 -1.01
CA GLY A 137 9.06 6.01 -1.32
C GLY A 137 9.11 6.79 -2.64
N LEU A 138 8.51 6.23 -3.71
CA LEU A 138 8.42 6.91 -5.00
C LEU A 138 7.64 8.24 -4.88
N ARG A 139 6.54 8.24 -4.13
CA ARG A 139 5.71 9.43 -3.87
C ARG A 139 6.45 10.50 -3.08
N ASP A 140 7.20 10.12 -2.05
CA ASP A 140 8.05 11.03 -1.26
C ASP A 140 9.10 11.71 -2.15
N ALA A 141 9.66 10.95 -3.10
CA ALA A 141 10.57 11.46 -4.12
C ALA A 141 9.89 12.19 -5.30
N GLY A 142 8.56 12.36 -5.28
CA GLY A 142 7.82 13.03 -6.34
C GLY A 142 7.66 12.24 -7.65
N LEU A 143 7.99 10.95 -7.66
CA LEU A 143 7.83 10.02 -8.78
C LEU A 143 6.41 9.43 -8.74
N ARG A 144 5.44 10.12 -9.34
CA ARG A 144 4.02 9.72 -9.32
C ARG A 144 3.56 9.14 -10.66
N PRO A 145 2.72 8.11 -10.68
CA PRO A 145 2.17 7.56 -11.91
C PRO A 145 1.21 8.56 -12.58
N LYS A 146 1.11 8.52 -13.91
CA LYS A 146 0.07 9.22 -14.66
C LYS A 146 -1.13 8.29 -14.84
N LEU A 147 -2.07 8.33 -13.90
CA LEU A 147 -3.30 7.57 -13.97
C LEU A 147 -4.38 8.38 -14.71
N GLU A 148 -5.18 7.71 -15.56
CA GLU A 148 -6.29 8.35 -16.30
C GLU A 148 -7.33 8.99 -15.36
N LYS A 149 -7.45 8.47 -14.14
CA LYS A 149 -8.13 9.12 -13.02
C LYS A 149 -7.08 9.44 -11.97
N PRO A 150 -6.79 10.71 -11.67
CA PRO A 150 -5.81 11.05 -10.66
C PRO A 150 -6.33 10.57 -9.30
N ASP A 151 -5.74 9.50 -8.78
CA ASP A 151 -5.81 9.12 -7.37
C ASP A 151 -4.50 9.60 -6.71
N PRO A 152 -4.52 10.71 -5.97
CA PRO A 152 -3.35 11.23 -5.27
C PRO A 152 -2.81 10.27 -4.19
N SER A 153 -3.62 9.29 -3.79
CA SER A 153 -3.34 8.26 -2.78
C SER A 153 -3.11 6.88 -3.40
N PHE A 154 -2.80 6.76 -4.69
CA PHE A 154 -2.52 5.46 -5.29
C PHE A 154 -1.34 4.76 -4.59
N ASP A 155 -1.65 3.71 -3.83
CA ASP A 155 -0.70 2.91 -3.07
C ASP A 155 -0.43 1.54 -3.76
N GLY A 156 -0.92 1.36 -4.99
CA GLY A 156 -0.71 0.16 -5.81
C GLY A 156 -1.86 -0.85 -5.77
N THR A 157 -1.70 -1.97 -6.50
CA THR A 157 -2.60 -3.13 -6.40
C THR A 157 -2.05 -4.15 -5.42
N ILE A 158 -2.93 -4.89 -4.72
CA ILE A 158 -2.54 -5.97 -3.78
C ILE A 158 -1.62 -7.02 -4.45
N LYS A 159 -1.88 -7.35 -5.71
CA LYS A 159 -1.02 -8.25 -6.51
C LYS A 159 0.19 -7.49 -7.02
N VAL A 160 1.36 -8.14 -7.00
CA VAL A 160 2.64 -7.52 -7.39
C VAL A 160 2.67 -7.11 -8.87
N LEU A 161 2.35 -8.03 -9.79
CA LEU A 161 2.54 -7.81 -11.24
C LEU A 161 1.60 -6.77 -11.87
N PRO A 162 0.33 -6.61 -11.46
CA PRO A 162 -0.53 -5.56 -12.01
C PRO A 162 -0.04 -4.12 -11.76
N ASN A 163 0.98 -3.91 -10.92
CA ASN A 163 1.61 -2.60 -10.75
C ASN A 163 2.53 -2.18 -11.92
N ILE A 164 2.82 -3.06 -12.90
CA ILE A 164 3.74 -2.79 -14.01
C ILE A 164 3.31 -1.57 -14.83
N ASP A 165 2.02 -1.47 -15.19
CA ASP A 165 1.54 -0.38 -16.04
C ASP A 165 1.57 0.96 -15.32
N ALA A 166 1.26 0.97 -14.02
CA ALA A 166 1.40 2.15 -13.18
C ALA A 166 2.87 2.61 -13.12
N LEU A 167 3.83 1.69 -12.93
CA LEU A 167 5.26 2.03 -12.95
C LEU A 167 5.70 2.61 -14.31
N LYS A 168 5.29 1.98 -15.42
CA LYS A 168 5.58 2.44 -16.78
C LYS A 168 5.01 3.85 -17.07
N SER A 169 3.95 4.26 -16.36
CA SER A 169 3.29 5.56 -16.51
C SER A 169 4.00 6.72 -15.80
N ILE A 170 4.99 6.45 -14.94
CA ILE A 170 5.72 7.49 -14.19
C ILE A 170 6.43 8.42 -15.19
N PRO A 171 6.22 9.75 -15.13
CA PRO A 171 6.97 10.70 -15.94
C PRO A 171 8.46 10.58 -15.64
N LYS A 172 9.24 10.29 -16.67
CA LYS A 172 10.70 10.18 -16.58
C LYS A 172 11.29 11.57 -16.33
N PRO A 173 12.05 11.78 -15.25
CA PRO A 173 12.75 13.05 -15.02
C PRO A 173 13.71 13.40 -16.16
N PHE A 174 14.34 12.38 -16.75
CA PHE A 174 15.19 12.49 -17.93
C PHE A 174 14.65 11.57 -19.06
N PRO A 175 13.69 12.01 -19.88
CA PRO A 175 13.01 11.14 -20.85
C PRO A 175 13.93 10.43 -21.85
N ASP A 176 14.96 11.13 -22.32
CA ASP A 176 15.90 10.65 -23.34
C ASP A 176 17.12 9.92 -22.74
N SER A 177 17.13 9.69 -21.42
CA SER A 177 18.22 8.98 -20.77
C SER A 177 18.31 7.54 -21.26
N LYS A 178 19.55 7.13 -21.60
CA LYS A 178 19.89 5.74 -21.94
C LYS A 178 19.87 4.79 -20.73
N LEU A 179 19.80 5.32 -19.51
CA LEU A 179 19.70 4.53 -18.28
C LEU A 179 18.26 4.06 -18.02
N ASN A 180 17.27 4.76 -18.58
CA ASN A 180 15.88 4.33 -18.51
C ASN A 180 15.72 2.99 -19.21
N SER A 181 15.33 1.97 -18.47
CA SER A 181 15.21 0.61 -19.01
C SER A 181 14.16 -0.19 -18.27
N SER A 182 13.56 -1.16 -18.95
CA SER A 182 12.72 -2.17 -18.33
C SER A 182 13.20 -3.54 -18.77
N HIS A 183 13.18 -4.50 -17.86
CA HIS A 183 13.51 -5.89 -18.15
C HIS A 183 12.43 -6.81 -17.59
N GLU A 184 12.00 -7.77 -18.40
CA GLU A 184 10.98 -8.76 -18.02
C GLU A 184 11.62 -10.16 -18.07
N ASN A 185 11.40 -10.95 -17.02
CA ASN A 185 11.83 -12.34 -16.94
C ASN A 185 10.60 -13.27 -17.00
N PRO A 186 10.76 -14.50 -17.53
CA PRO A 186 9.66 -15.46 -17.52
C PRO A 186 9.19 -15.77 -16.09
N LEU A 187 7.90 -16.06 -15.94
CA LEU A 187 7.33 -16.47 -14.64
C LEU A 187 8.02 -17.76 -14.12
N PRO A 188 8.10 -17.95 -12.80
CA PRO A 188 8.60 -19.18 -12.21
C PRO A 188 7.85 -20.41 -12.72
N LYS A 189 8.58 -21.42 -13.22
CA LYS A 189 7.98 -22.59 -13.91
C LYS A 189 7.15 -23.51 -12.99
N ASN A 190 7.42 -23.51 -11.69
CA ASN A 190 6.85 -24.45 -10.71
C ASN A 190 5.96 -23.73 -9.69
N GLN A 191 5.10 -22.83 -10.15
CA GLN A 191 4.15 -22.15 -9.27
C GLN A 191 3.07 -23.13 -8.77
N GLY A 192 2.87 -23.15 -7.46
CA GLY A 192 1.73 -23.82 -6.84
C GLY A 192 0.40 -23.14 -7.21
N PRO A 193 -0.75 -23.78 -6.95
CA PRO A 193 -2.07 -23.24 -7.32
C PRO A 193 -2.34 -21.82 -6.79
N LEU A 194 -2.00 -21.54 -5.53
CA LEU A 194 -2.15 -20.21 -4.92
C LEU A 194 -1.23 -19.16 -5.57
N GLN A 195 0.01 -19.55 -5.94
CA GLN A 195 0.95 -18.66 -6.60
C GLN A 195 0.47 -18.28 -8.01
N LYS A 196 -0.16 -19.21 -8.73
CA LYS A 196 -0.77 -18.94 -10.04
C LYS A 196 -1.89 -17.90 -9.94
N LEU A 197 -2.80 -18.06 -8.98
CA LEU A 197 -3.88 -17.10 -8.72
C LEU A 197 -3.37 -15.68 -8.41
N LEU A 198 -2.25 -15.58 -7.69
CA LEU A 198 -1.61 -14.31 -7.35
C LEU A 198 -0.81 -13.70 -8.53
N THR A 199 -0.47 -14.49 -9.54
CA THR A 199 0.17 -14.02 -10.79
C THR A 199 -0.79 -13.75 -11.93
N GLU A 200 -1.98 -14.35 -11.93
CA GLU A 200 -2.98 -14.12 -12.97
C GLU A 200 -3.37 -12.63 -12.97
N VAL A 201 -2.87 -11.92 -13.98
CA VAL A 201 -3.43 -10.68 -14.49
C VAL A 201 -4.67 -11.14 -15.25
N GLU A 202 -5.81 -11.20 -14.58
CA GLU A 202 -7.08 -11.57 -15.20
C GLU A 202 -7.25 -10.72 -16.45
N GLY A 203 -7.20 -11.37 -17.61
CA GLY A 203 -7.52 -10.71 -18.87
C GLY A 203 -8.94 -10.19 -18.77
N GLU A 204 -9.09 -8.87 -18.97
CA GLU A 204 -10.33 -8.11 -19.03
C GLU A 204 -11.61 -8.97 -19.09
N PRO A 205 -12.43 -8.90 -18.02
CA PRO A 205 -13.84 -8.69 -18.19
C PRO A 205 -14.18 -7.36 -17.52
N GLU A 206 -14.64 -6.39 -18.33
CA GLU A 206 -15.66 -5.41 -17.98
C GLU A 206 -15.52 -4.72 -16.60
N ARG A 207 -15.01 -3.48 -16.62
CA ARG A 207 -15.28 -2.41 -15.64
C ARG A 207 -16.19 -2.79 -14.46
N GLY A 208 -15.58 -3.00 -13.30
CA GLY A 208 -16.24 -2.77 -12.02
C GLY A 208 -15.94 -3.83 -10.96
N GLN A 209 -14.75 -3.75 -10.35
CA GLN A 209 -14.46 -4.28 -9.00
C GLN A 209 -13.00 -3.96 -8.60
N ALA A 210 -12.69 -2.68 -8.40
CA ALA A 210 -11.45 -2.25 -7.77
C ALA A 210 -11.76 -1.71 -6.37
N SER A 211 -11.84 -2.62 -5.41
CA SER A 211 -11.64 -2.47 -3.96
C SER A 211 -12.30 -3.65 -3.26
N ALA A 212 -11.56 -4.43 -2.47
CA ALA A 212 -12.14 -5.53 -1.72
C ALA A 212 -13.19 -4.99 -0.73
N LEU A 213 -12.85 -3.89 -0.04
CA LEU A 213 -13.71 -3.08 0.82
C LEU A 213 -13.86 -1.67 0.26
N SER A 214 -15.05 -1.05 0.37
CA SER A 214 -15.21 0.39 0.09
C SER A 214 -14.27 1.24 0.95
N ARG A 215 -13.95 2.46 0.51
CA ARG A 215 -13.07 3.37 1.26
C ARG A 215 -13.55 3.59 2.70
N GLU A 216 -14.87 3.71 2.86
CA GLU A 216 -15.55 3.89 4.13
C GLU A 216 -15.38 2.65 5.02
N SER A 217 -15.49 1.46 4.44
CA SER A 217 -15.27 0.19 5.14
C SER A 217 -13.81 0.02 5.55
N GLN A 218 -12.87 0.37 4.67
CA GLN A 218 -11.44 0.29 4.98
C GLN A 218 -11.08 1.17 6.18
N GLN A 219 -11.59 2.41 6.21
CA GLN A 219 -11.37 3.33 7.33
C GLN A 219 -11.92 2.80 8.66
N LEU A 220 -13.08 2.14 8.63
CA LEU A 220 -13.65 1.50 9.82
C LEU A 220 -12.79 0.32 10.30
N PHE A 221 -12.32 -0.52 9.37
CA PHE A 221 -11.44 -1.64 9.68
C PHE A 221 -10.15 -1.17 10.35
N ASP A 222 -9.47 -0.19 9.74
CA ASP A 222 -8.21 0.35 10.24
C ASP A 222 -8.36 0.97 11.63
N ARG A 223 -9.46 1.69 11.85
CA ARG A 223 -9.79 2.27 13.16
C ARG A 223 -9.98 1.20 14.23
N MET A 224 -10.80 0.19 13.95
CA MET A 224 -11.05 -0.90 14.90
C MET A 224 -9.79 -1.70 15.18
N ARG A 225 -8.94 -1.93 14.16
CA ARG A 225 -7.67 -2.63 14.35
C ARG A 225 -6.70 -1.84 15.23
N SER A 226 -6.68 -0.52 15.09
CA SER A 226 -5.87 0.40 15.89
C SER A 226 -6.31 0.45 17.35
N ASP A 227 -7.62 0.45 17.60
CA ASP A 227 -8.18 0.56 18.95
C ASP A 227 -8.18 -0.79 19.70
N LEU A 228 -8.19 -1.92 18.97
CA LEU A 228 -8.21 -3.26 19.55
C LEU A 228 -6.81 -3.84 19.81
N PRO A 229 -6.64 -4.61 20.89
CA PRO A 229 -5.35 -5.19 21.24
C PRO A 229 -4.91 -6.26 20.24
N ALA A 230 -3.59 -6.46 20.10
CA ALA A 230 -3.00 -7.31 19.06
C ALA A 230 -3.35 -8.81 19.13
N ASN A 231 -3.95 -9.27 20.23
CA ASN A 231 -4.47 -10.64 20.37
C ASN A 231 -5.81 -10.83 19.63
N VAL A 232 -6.47 -9.75 19.19
CA VAL A 232 -7.64 -9.82 18.31
C VAL A 232 -7.17 -10.00 16.87
N THR A 233 -7.64 -11.07 16.23
CA THR A 233 -7.31 -11.39 14.84
C THR A 233 -8.05 -10.51 13.84
N ASP A 234 -7.49 -10.35 12.66
CA ASP A 234 -8.11 -9.55 11.59
C ASP A 234 -9.48 -10.08 11.14
N GLY A 235 -9.72 -11.41 11.24
CA GLY A 235 -11.05 -11.98 11.01
C GLY A 235 -12.08 -11.54 12.07
N GLN A 236 -11.64 -11.37 13.31
CA GLN A 236 -12.47 -10.85 14.40
C GLN A 236 -12.72 -9.34 14.25
N VAL A 237 -11.71 -8.58 13.81
CA VAL A 237 -11.87 -7.15 13.46
C VAL A 237 -12.81 -6.98 12.27
N MET A 238 -12.68 -7.79 11.22
CA MET A 238 -13.59 -7.81 10.07
C MET A 238 -15.02 -8.10 10.52
N SER A 239 -15.20 -9.09 11.39
CA SER A 239 -16.52 -9.41 11.95
C SER A 239 -17.10 -8.25 12.76
N ALA A 240 -16.27 -7.57 13.57
CA ALA A 240 -16.69 -6.37 14.31
C ALA A 240 -17.06 -5.20 13.39
N MET A 241 -16.30 -5.00 12.32
CA MET A 241 -16.60 -3.99 11.31
C MET A 241 -17.94 -4.28 10.62
N VAL A 242 -18.14 -5.50 10.12
CA VAL A 242 -19.40 -5.89 9.47
C VAL A 242 -20.58 -5.72 10.43
N ALA A 243 -20.45 -6.16 11.67
CA ALA A 243 -21.50 -6.01 12.68
C ALA A 243 -21.81 -4.52 12.98
N ALA A 244 -20.78 -3.66 13.06
CA ALA A 244 -20.96 -2.22 13.23
C ALA A 244 -21.73 -1.61 12.05
N ARG A 245 -21.38 -2.00 10.83
CA ARG A 245 -22.07 -1.53 9.61
C ARG A 245 -23.51 -2.03 9.55
N GLU A 246 -23.79 -3.27 9.93
CA GLU A 246 -25.16 -3.79 10.06
C GLU A 246 -25.98 -3.02 11.12
N SER A 247 -25.32 -2.45 12.14
CA SER A 247 -25.96 -1.64 13.18
C SER A 247 -26.18 -0.17 12.82
N GLY A 248 -25.79 0.26 11.61
CA GLY A 248 -25.94 1.64 11.13
C GLY A 248 -24.68 2.51 11.24
N ILE A 249 -23.53 1.93 11.63
CA ILE A 249 -22.24 2.63 11.72
C ILE A 249 -21.47 2.41 10.41
N HIS A 250 -21.64 3.31 9.45
CA HIS A 250 -21.11 3.17 8.10
C HIS A 250 -19.86 4.02 7.83
N GLN A 251 -19.57 5.00 8.68
CA GLN A 251 -18.46 5.95 8.51
C GLN A 251 -17.63 6.08 9.78
N LEU A 252 -16.35 6.44 9.61
CA LEU A 252 -15.40 6.62 10.69
C LEU A 252 -15.90 7.58 11.79
N GLN A 253 -16.53 8.70 11.42
CA GLN A 253 -17.01 9.71 12.39
C GLN A 253 -18.21 9.21 13.22
N GLN A 254 -18.83 8.11 12.80
CA GLN A 254 -19.93 7.49 13.53
C GLN A 254 -19.43 6.53 14.61
N VAL A 255 -18.14 6.19 14.65
CA VAL A 255 -17.54 5.39 15.71
C VAL A 255 -17.20 6.28 16.90
N ARG A 256 -17.84 6.02 18.05
CA ARG A 256 -17.53 6.69 19.32
C ARG A 256 -16.38 6.01 20.03
N ASP A 257 -16.45 4.69 20.13
CA ASP A 257 -15.51 3.90 20.92
C ASP A 257 -15.53 2.41 20.50
N VAL A 258 -14.39 1.74 20.66
CA VAL A 258 -14.19 0.31 20.33
C VAL A 258 -13.45 -0.33 21.48
N VAL A 259 -14.09 -1.27 22.17
CA VAL A 259 -13.55 -1.84 23.41
C VAL A 259 -13.59 -3.36 23.37
N LEU A 260 -12.50 -3.99 23.78
CA LEU A 260 -12.47 -5.42 24.11
C LEU A 260 -12.75 -5.60 25.60
N HIS A 261 -13.80 -6.34 25.95
CA HIS A 261 -14.11 -6.69 27.33
C HIS A 261 -14.69 -8.12 27.40
N GLU A 262 -14.17 -8.97 28.28
CA GLU A 262 -14.62 -10.36 28.46
C GLU A 262 -14.75 -11.13 27.13
N GLU A 263 -13.70 -11.05 26.30
CA GLU A 263 -13.65 -11.71 24.98
C GLU A 263 -14.79 -11.29 24.04
N LYS A 264 -15.33 -10.08 24.21
CA LYS A 264 -16.30 -9.47 23.33
C LYS A 264 -15.80 -8.13 22.82
N ILE A 265 -15.92 -7.90 21.53
CA ILE A 265 -15.68 -6.59 20.92
C ILE A 265 -16.99 -5.82 20.97
N PHE A 266 -16.96 -4.65 21.60
CA PHE A 266 -18.06 -3.69 21.60
C PHE A 266 -17.70 -2.53 20.68
N VAL A 267 -18.55 -2.25 19.70
CA VAL A 267 -18.45 -1.06 18.85
C VAL A 267 -19.61 -0.15 19.19
N MET A 268 -19.31 1.06 19.65
CA MET A 268 -20.32 2.05 20.04
C MET A 268 -20.37 3.17 19.00
N GLY A 269 -21.58 3.46 18.52
CA GLY A 269 -21.82 4.58 17.62
C GLY A 269 -21.94 5.92 18.36
N THR A 270 -21.76 7.02 17.64
CA THR A 270 -22.07 8.38 18.12
C THR A 270 -23.58 8.65 18.13
N THR A 271 -24.34 7.97 17.26
CA THR A 271 -25.81 7.97 17.26
C THR A 271 -26.35 7.05 18.35
N PRO A 272 -27.18 7.54 19.29
CA PRO A 272 -27.82 6.68 20.28
C PRO A 272 -28.56 5.51 19.65
N GLY A 273 -28.30 4.30 20.13
CA GLY A 273 -28.90 3.06 19.62
C GLY A 273 -28.06 2.32 18.58
N PHE A 274 -27.09 2.96 17.93
CA PHE A 274 -26.16 2.29 17.02
C PHE A 274 -25.02 1.66 17.82
N ARG A 275 -25.03 0.34 17.91
CA ARG A 275 -24.02 -0.44 18.63
C ARG A 275 -23.94 -1.85 18.07
N ALA A 276 -22.75 -2.42 18.11
CA ALA A 276 -22.50 -3.81 17.76
C ALA A 276 -21.71 -4.52 18.86
N MET A 277 -21.91 -5.83 18.96
CA MET A 277 -21.18 -6.72 19.84
C MET A 277 -20.79 -7.96 19.05
N VAL A 278 -19.53 -8.35 19.13
CA VAL A 278 -19.02 -9.60 18.55
C VAL A 278 -18.39 -10.43 19.64
N ASP A 279 -18.89 -11.65 19.80
CA ASP A 279 -18.37 -12.63 20.75
C ASP A 279 -17.19 -13.39 20.14
N LEU A 280 -16.01 -13.31 20.77
CA LEU A 280 -14.80 -13.94 20.27
C LEU A 280 -14.74 -15.44 20.56
N ASN A 281 -15.62 -15.96 21.42
CA ASN A 281 -15.73 -17.38 21.72
C ASN A 281 -16.63 -18.14 20.75
N GLN A 282 -17.32 -17.43 19.87
CA GLN A 282 -18.13 -18.05 18.81
C GLN A 282 -17.33 -18.16 17.51
N PRO A 283 -17.58 -19.17 16.67
CA PRO A 283 -16.97 -19.27 15.36
C PRO A 283 -17.18 -18.00 14.56
N GLN A 284 -16.09 -17.34 14.18
CA GLN A 284 -16.13 -16.13 13.37
C GLN A 284 -16.29 -16.48 11.90
N GLN A 285 -16.93 -15.57 11.17
CA GLN A 285 -17.03 -15.64 9.73
C GLN A 285 -15.64 -15.57 9.09
N SER A 286 -15.49 -16.19 7.94
CA SER A 286 -14.25 -16.06 7.17
C SER A 286 -14.09 -14.61 6.69
N ILE A 287 -12.85 -14.21 6.40
CA ILE A 287 -12.57 -12.87 5.86
C ILE A 287 -13.30 -12.67 4.52
N GLU A 288 -13.42 -13.71 3.71
CA GLU A 288 -14.15 -13.68 2.43
C GLU A 288 -15.66 -13.44 2.63
N GLU A 289 -16.27 -14.09 3.62
CA GLU A 289 -17.68 -13.88 3.98
C GLU A 289 -17.93 -12.47 4.51
N GLY A 290 -17.01 -11.96 5.35
CA GLY A 290 -17.07 -10.60 5.84
C GLY A 290 -16.97 -9.57 4.72
N LEU A 291 -16.11 -9.83 3.73
CA LEU A 291 -15.95 -9.00 2.54
C LEU A 291 -17.24 -8.93 1.71
N ALA A 292 -17.81 -10.09 1.39
CA ALA A 292 -19.03 -10.19 0.62
C ALA A 292 -20.20 -9.48 1.32
N ARG A 293 -20.31 -9.62 2.65
CA ARG A 293 -21.31 -8.89 3.45
C ARG A 293 -21.09 -7.39 3.42
N SER A 294 -19.84 -6.94 3.57
CA SER A 294 -19.49 -5.53 3.51
C SER A 294 -19.95 -4.89 2.18
N GLN A 295 -19.68 -5.56 1.06
CA GLN A 295 -20.11 -5.11 -0.27
C GLN A 295 -21.65 -5.08 -0.42
N GLN A 296 -22.36 -6.05 0.15
CA GLN A 296 -23.83 -6.04 0.16
C GLN A 296 -24.39 -4.86 0.96
N ILE A 297 -23.76 -4.51 2.09
CA ILE A 297 -24.14 -3.34 2.88
C ILE A 297 -23.88 -2.05 2.08
N ASP A 298 -22.74 -1.94 1.40
CA ASP A 298 -22.43 -0.79 0.53
C ASP A 298 -23.52 -0.59 -0.53
N ALA A 299 -23.93 -1.66 -1.20
CA ALA A 299 -24.98 -1.60 -2.22
C ALA A 299 -26.32 -1.11 -1.65
N ARG A 300 -26.73 -1.61 -0.47
CA ARG A 300 -27.98 -1.20 0.19
C ARG A 300 -27.96 0.25 0.61
N VAL A 301 -26.87 0.71 1.24
CA VAL A 301 -26.73 2.10 1.69
C VAL A 301 -26.73 3.06 0.50
N ALA A 302 -26.07 2.70 -0.60
CA ALA A 302 -26.07 3.49 -1.83
C ALA A 302 -27.47 3.61 -2.44
N GLU A 303 -28.24 2.52 -2.46
CA GLU A 303 -29.61 2.53 -2.94
C GLU A 303 -30.53 3.40 -2.07
N GLN A 304 -30.46 3.24 -0.75
CA GLN A 304 -31.23 4.08 0.19
C GLN A 304 -30.90 5.57 0.02
N THR A 305 -29.62 5.90 -0.07
CA THR A 305 -29.17 7.30 -0.28
C THR A 305 -29.72 7.88 -1.58
N ARG A 306 -29.74 7.09 -2.67
CA ARG A 306 -30.32 7.51 -3.95
C ARG A 306 -31.83 7.73 -3.84
N GLN A 307 -32.55 6.82 -3.19
CA GLN A 307 -34.00 6.94 -2.99
C GLN A 307 -34.34 8.18 -2.14
N GLU A 308 -33.61 8.42 -1.05
CA GLU A 308 -33.79 9.60 -0.21
C GLU A 308 -33.49 10.90 -0.96
N THR A 309 -32.44 10.92 -1.79
CA THR A 309 -32.08 12.08 -2.61
C THR A 309 -33.19 12.38 -3.63
N GLN A 310 -33.68 11.36 -4.34
CA GLN A 310 -34.79 11.50 -5.29
C GLN A 310 -36.07 11.97 -4.60
N GLN A 311 -36.39 11.45 -3.42
CA GLN A 311 -37.55 11.91 -2.63
C GLN A 311 -37.40 13.38 -2.19
N ARG A 312 -36.20 13.79 -1.76
CA ARG A 312 -35.91 15.19 -1.40
C ARG A 312 -36.02 16.12 -2.61
N GLU A 313 -35.51 15.72 -3.77
CA GLU A 313 -35.61 16.48 -5.01
C GLU A 313 -37.06 16.60 -5.50
N ALA A 314 -37.84 15.52 -5.46
CA ALA A 314 -39.25 15.53 -5.80
C ALA A 314 -40.07 16.41 -4.83
N ALA A 315 -39.77 16.37 -3.52
CA ALA A 315 -40.39 17.23 -2.52
C ALA A 315 -40.03 18.72 -2.72
N THR A 316 -38.80 19.01 -3.17
CA THR A 316 -38.35 20.38 -3.46
C THR A 316 -38.98 20.94 -4.74
N GLN A 317 -39.15 20.12 -5.78
CA GLN A 317 -39.80 20.51 -7.04
C GLN A 317 -41.32 20.71 -6.87
N THR A 318 -41.98 19.95 -5.99
CA THR A 318 -43.40 20.13 -5.67
C THR A 318 -43.65 21.33 -4.74
N ALA A 319 -42.68 21.72 -3.91
CA ALA A 319 -42.78 22.92 -3.07
C ALA A 319 -42.45 24.24 -3.79
N GLY A 320 -41.88 24.19 -5.01
CA GLY A 320 -41.47 25.36 -5.81
C GLY A 320 -42.45 25.80 -6.91
N GLY A 321 -43.68 25.26 -6.93
CA GLY A 321 -44.72 25.66 -7.91
C GLY A 321 -45.26 27.08 -7.67
N PRO A 322 -45.56 27.85 -8.73
CA PRO A 322 -45.59 29.32 -8.70
C PRO A 322 -46.71 29.90 -7.84
N GLN A 323 -46.35 30.87 -6.99
CA GLN A 323 -47.28 31.77 -6.34
C GLN A 323 -47.89 32.69 -7.42
N MET A 324 -48.99 32.23 -8.03
CA MET A 324 -49.93 33.07 -8.76
C MET A 324 -50.82 33.77 -7.75
N GLY A 325 -50.68 35.09 -7.65
CA GLY A 325 -51.49 35.98 -6.81
C GLY A 325 -50.89 37.37 -6.76
#